data_AF-A0A7C5ZTN1-F1
#
_entry.id   AF-A0A7C5ZTN1-F1
#
_cell.length_a   1.000
_cell.length_b   1.000
_cell.length_c   1.000
_cell.angle_alpha   90.00
_cell.angle_beta   90.00
_cell.angle_gamma   90.00
#
_symmetry.space_group_name_H-M   'P 1'
#
loop_
_entity.id
_entity.type
_entity.pdbx_description
1 polymer ?
#
loop_
_entity_poly.entity_id
_entity_poly.type
_entity_poly.pdbx_seq_one_letter_code
_entity_poly.pdbx_strand_id
1 'polypeptide(L)'
;MPDPWEVVAKAFQLIITGDQTVYQTTLLSLFISGTASVLAFLWGTPIAMIIALKSFRGKVLLKSLLNALVGVPTVALGLILYMIFSRSGPLGFLRLLYTPIAVIIGEA
;
A
#
# COMPACT_ATOMS: atom_id res chain seq x y z
N MET A 1 -17.57 -30.13 2.49
CA MET A 1 -16.49 -29.15 2.75
C MET A 1 -15.25 -29.94 3.12
N PRO A 2 -14.06 -29.61 2.61
CA PRO A 2 -12.83 -30.27 3.06
C PRO A 2 -12.65 -30.07 4.57
N ASP A 3 -12.06 -31.06 5.23
CA ASP A 3 -11.76 -30.98 6.66
C ASP A 3 -10.78 -29.83 6.91
N PRO A 4 -10.97 -28.97 7.94
CA PRO A 4 -10.04 -27.88 8.22
C PRO A 4 -8.59 -28.35 8.40
N TRP A 5 -8.36 -29.56 8.90
CA TRP A 5 -7.03 -30.13 9.09
C TRP A 5 -6.36 -30.48 7.75
N GLU A 6 -7.13 -30.93 6.76
CA GLU A 6 -6.62 -31.20 5.40
C GLU A 6 -6.19 -29.90 4.71
N VAL A 7 -6.94 -28.81 4.89
CA VAL A 7 -6.60 -27.49 4.32
C VAL A 7 -5.30 -26.96 4.91
N VAL A 8 -5.14 -27.05 6.23
CA VAL A 8 -3.93 -26.61 6.92
C VAL A 8 -2.73 -27.47 6.50
N ALA A 9 -2.88 -28.80 6.48
CA ALA A 9 -1.82 -29.70 6.02
C ALA A 9 -1.38 -29.40 4.58
N LYS A 10 -2.33 -29.14 3.68
CA LYS A 10 -2.05 -28.77 2.29
C LYS A 10 -1.34 -27.42 2.17
N ALA A 11 -1.70 -26.43 2.99
CA ALA A 11 -1.00 -25.14 3.02
C ALA A 11 0.46 -25.31 3.48
N PHE A 12 0.70 -26.07 4.55
CA PHE A 12 2.07 -26.38 5.00
C PHE A 12 2.84 -27.17 3.95
N GLN A 13 2.19 -28.12 3.27
CA GLN A 13 2.79 -28.85 2.17
C GLN A 13 3.25 -27.89 1.07
N LEU A 14 2.38 -27.00 0.58
CA LEU A 14 2.72 -26.03 -0.47
C LEU A 14 3.90 -25.13 -0.08
N ILE A 15 3.98 -24.70 1.18
CA ILE A 15 5.09 -23.89 1.69
C ILE A 15 6.38 -24.73 1.73
N ILE A 16 6.35 -25.92 2.33
CA ILE A 16 7.55 -26.76 2.50
C ILE A 16 8.06 -27.29 1.15
N THR A 17 7.17 -27.64 0.23
CA THR A 17 7.54 -28.12 -1.11
C THR A 17 8.02 -27.00 -2.02
N GLY A 18 7.98 -25.74 -1.59
CA GLY A 18 8.45 -24.62 -2.38
C GLY A 18 7.55 -24.30 -3.57
N ASP A 19 6.22 -24.35 -3.40
CA ASP A 19 5.30 -24.06 -4.50
C ASP A 19 5.63 -22.70 -5.13
N GLN A 20 5.87 -22.73 -6.44
CA GLN A 20 6.37 -21.57 -7.17
C GLN A 20 5.40 -20.39 -7.09
N THR A 21 4.09 -20.63 -7.10
CA THR A 21 3.07 -19.58 -7.08
C THR A 21 3.01 -18.92 -5.70
N VAL A 22 3.07 -19.72 -4.63
CA VAL A 22 3.11 -19.22 -3.25
C VAL A 22 4.34 -18.34 -3.04
N TYR A 23 5.53 -18.86 -3.37
CA TYR A 23 6.77 -18.11 -3.18
C TYR A 23 6.83 -16.84 -4.01
N GLN A 24 6.43 -16.89 -5.28
CA GLN A 24 6.41 -15.70 -6.16
C GLN A 24 5.47 -14.62 -5.62
N THR A 25 4.27 -15.01 -5.19
CA THR A 25 3.29 -14.06 -4.65
C THR A 25 3.77 -13.46 -3.34
N THR A 26 4.29 -14.28 -2.42
CA THR A 26 4.84 -13.81 -1.13
C THR A 26 6.02 -12.87 -1.32
N LEU A 27 6.98 -13.21 -2.18
CA LEU A 27 8.13 -12.34 -2.45
C LEU A 27 7.72 -11.03 -3.13
N LEU A 28 6.76 -11.08 -4.06
CA LEU A 28 6.23 -9.87 -4.69
C LEU A 28 5.54 -8.97 -3.66
N SER A 29 4.68 -9.53 -2.79
CA SER A 29 4.03 -8.79 -1.71
C SER A 29 5.06 -8.18 -0.76
N LEU A 30 6.07 -8.96 -0.35
CA LEU A 30 7.13 -8.47 0.53
C LEU A 30 7.93 -7.33 -0.13
N PHE A 31 8.23 -7.45 -1.42
CA PHE A 31 8.91 -6.41 -2.18
C PHE A 31 8.06 -5.13 -2.27
N ILE A 32 6.76 -5.25 -2.57
CA ILE A 32 5.83 -4.13 -2.67
C ILE A 32 5.73 -3.43 -1.31
N SER A 33 5.33 -4.15 -0.26
CA SER A 33 5.13 -3.57 1.08
C SER A 33 6.42 -3.04 1.68
N GLY A 34 7.54 -3.73 1.48
CA GLY A 34 8.86 -3.29 1.93
C GLY A 34 9.27 -1.98 1.24
N THR A 35 9.12 -1.90 -0.08
CA THR A 35 9.43 -0.68 -0.85
C THR A 35 8.51 0.47 -0.44
N ALA A 36 7.21 0.22 -0.35
CA ALA A 36 6.23 1.22 0.08
C ALA A 36 6.55 1.77 1.47
N SER A 37 6.82 0.90 2.44
CA SER A 37 7.19 1.27 3.81
C SER A 37 8.45 2.13 3.88
N VAL A 38 9.47 1.81 3.08
CA VAL A 38 10.71 2.60 3.02
C VAL A 38 10.43 3.98 2.42
N LEU A 39 9.64 4.07 1.34
CA LEU A 39 9.25 5.35 0.74
C LEU A 39 8.43 6.19 1.73
N ALA A 40 7.43 5.60 2.38
CA ALA A 40 6.62 6.25 3.40
C ALA A 40 7.48 6.78 4.54
N PHE A 41 8.45 6.00 5.02
CA PHE A 41 9.37 6.42 6.07
C PHE A 41 10.26 7.59 5.63
N LEU A 42 10.83 7.52 4.42
CA LEU A 42 11.74 8.54 3.88
C LEU A 42 11.07 9.90 3.70
N TRP A 43 9.80 9.93 3.31
CA TRP A 43 9.05 11.19 3.10
C TRP A 43 8.23 11.60 4.32
N GLY A 44 7.53 10.65 4.94
CA GLY A 44 6.65 10.89 6.08
C GLY A 44 7.42 11.36 7.33
N THR A 45 8.58 10.77 7.63
CA THR A 45 9.34 11.10 8.84
C THR A 45 9.86 12.54 8.84
N PRO A 46 10.54 13.04 7.77
CA PRO A 46 10.95 14.44 7.73
C PRO A 46 9.78 15.42 7.79
N ILE A 47 8.69 15.14 7.08
CA ILE A 47 7.49 15.99 7.08
C ILE A 47 6.89 16.05 8.49
N ALA A 48 6.70 14.88 9.12
CA ALA A 48 6.19 14.79 10.49
C ALA A 48 7.09 15.53 11.48
N MET A 49 8.41 15.39 11.35
CA MET A 49 9.39 16.08 12.18
C MET A 49 9.31 17.60 12.03
N ILE A 50 9.22 18.13 10.80
CA ILE A 50 9.05 19.56 10.56
C ILE A 50 7.75 20.08 11.17
N ILE A 51 6.65 19.35 11.00
CA ILE A 51 5.35 19.72 11.58
C ILE A 51 5.42 19.66 13.11
N ALA A 52 6.11 18.69 13.70
CA ALA A 52 6.24 18.55 15.14
C ALA A 52 7.05 19.72 15.73
N LEU A 53 8.24 19.97 15.20
CA LEU A 53 9.23 20.88 15.77
C LEU A 53 8.99 22.36 15.44
N LYS A 54 8.46 22.69 14.26
CA LYS A 54 8.22 24.10 13.87
C LYS A 54 6.81 24.55 14.26
N SER A 55 6.67 25.81 14.65
CA SER A 55 5.39 26.49 14.86
C SER A 55 5.11 27.47 13.72
N PHE A 56 4.03 27.25 12.97
CA PHE A 56 3.59 28.13 11.88
C PHE A 56 2.07 28.26 11.89
N ARG A 57 1.56 29.37 11.33
CA ARG A 57 0.13 29.76 11.41
C ARG A 57 -0.85 28.66 10.94
N GLY A 58 -0.48 27.86 9.93
CA GLY A 58 -1.32 26.78 9.37
C GLY A 58 -1.21 25.41 10.05
N LYS A 59 -0.43 25.26 11.12
CA LYS A 59 -0.10 23.95 11.72
C LYS A 59 -1.33 23.17 12.20
N VAL A 60 -2.31 23.86 12.79
CA VAL A 60 -3.54 23.22 13.31
C VAL A 60 -4.37 22.65 12.17
N LEU A 61 -4.58 23.44 11.10
CA LEU A 61 -5.32 22.99 9.92
C LEU A 61 -4.63 21.78 9.26
N LEU A 62 -3.30 21.85 9.08
CA LEU A 62 -2.54 20.75 8.50
C LEU A 62 -2.64 19.47 9.34
N LYS A 63 -2.50 19.56 10.66
CA LYS A 63 -2.66 18.40 11.56
C LYS A 63 -4.07 17.81 11.47
N SER A 64 -5.10 18.67 11.43
CA SER A 64 -6.49 18.22 11.30
C SER A 64 -6.72 17.51 9.96
N LEU A 65 -6.16 18.02 8.87
CA LEU A 65 -6.25 17.39 7.55
C LEU A 65 -5.56 16.02 7.55
N LEU A 66 -4.32 15.94 8.04
CA LEU A 66 -3.58 14.69 8.13
C LEU A 66 -4.33 13.65 8.99
N ASN A 67 -4.93 14.09 10.10
CA ASN A 67 -5.73 13.20 10.95
C ASN A 67 -7.03 12.75 10.26
N ALA A 68 -7.66 13.62 9.46
CA ALA A 68 -8.83 13.25 8.67
C ALA A 68 -8.50 12.21 7.59
N LEU A 69 -7.31 12.28 6.98
CA LEU A 69 -6.87 11.31 5.97
C LEU A 69 -6.77 9.88 6.54
N VAL A 70 -6.42 9.72 7.83
CA VAL A 70 -6.39 8.40 8.50
C VAL A 70 -7.79 7.76 8.54
N GLY A 71 -8.86 8.56 8.53
CA GLY A 71 -10.24 8.07 8.54
C GLY A 71 -10.80 7.72 7.15
N VAL A 72 -10.04 7.93 6.07
CA VAL A 72 -10.51 7.64 4.71
C VAL A 72 -10.62 6.12 4.52
N PRO A 73 -11.77 5.59 4.05
CA PRO A 73 -11.91 4.17 3.76
C PRO A 73 -10.90 3.73 2.69
N THR A 74 -10.20 2.63 2.93
CA THR A 74 -9.19 2.09 2.01
C THR A 74 -9.76 1.79 0.62
N VAL A 75 -11.01 1.33 0.55
CA VAL A 75 -11.72 1.09 -0.72
C VAL A 75 -11.96 2.40 -1.49
N ALA A 76 -12.35 3.47 -0.80
CA ALA A 76 -12.58 4.77 -1.43
C ALA A 76 -11.27 5.35 -1.98
N LEU A 77 -10.18 5.23 -1.20
CA LEU A 77 -8.84 5.63 -1.65
C LEU A 77 -8.42 4.83 -2.89
N GLY A 78 -8.66 3.51 -2.91
CA GLY A 78 -8.41 2.65 -4.07
C GLY A 78 -9.19 3.07 -5.31
N LEU A 79 -10.46 3.46 -5.18
CA LEU A 79 -11.27 3.97 -6.30
C LEU A 79 -10.75 5.31 -6.82
N ILE A 80 -10.32 6.22 -5.94
CA ILE A 80 -9.71 7.49 -6.34
C ILE A 80 -8.43 7.22 -7.15
N LEU A 81 -7.54 6.34 -6.64
CA LEU A 81 -6.32 5.96 -7.35
C LEU A 81 -6.62 5.25 -8.67
N TYR A 82 -7.63 4.37 -8.71
CA TYR A 82 -8.09 3.74 -9.94
C TYR A 82 -8.52 4.79 -10.97
N MET A 83 -9.34 5.78 -10.58
CA MET A 83 -9.78 6.85 -11.48
C MET A 83 -8.60 7.70 -11.97
N ILE A 84 -7.58 7.91 -11.13
CA ILE A 84 -6.37 8.65 -11.48
C ILE A 84 -5.51 7.90 -12.50
N PHE A 85 -5.24 6.61 -12.28
CA PHE A 85 -4.35 5.79 -13.10
C PHE A 85 -5.04 5.05 -14.26
N SER A 86 -6.36 5.02 -14.29
CA SER A 86 -7.13 4.43 -15.39
C SER A 86 -6.81 5.12 -16.71
N ARG A 87 -7.02 4.44 -17.83
CA ARG A 87 -6.71 4.94 -19.18
C ARG A 87 -7.37 6.29 -19.49
N SER A 88 -8.54 6.54 -18.92
CA SER A 88 -9.29 7.80 -19.07
C SER A 88 -8.97 8.82 -17.97
N GLY A 89 -8.10 8.46 -17.02
CA GLY A 89 -7.69 9.28 -15.90
C GLY A 89 -6.56 10.25 -16.24
N PRO A 90 -6.32 11.25 -15.38
CA PRO A 90 -5.29 12.27 -15.58
C PRO A 90 -3.87 11.68 -15.69
N LEU A 91 -3.59 10.57 -15.02
CA LEU A 91 -2.30 9.86 -15.06
C LEU A 91 -2.36 8.57 -15.91
N GLY A 92 -3.43 8.39 -16.71
CA GLY A 92 -3.67 7.19 -17.52
C GLY A 92 -2.61 6.94 -18.59
N PHE A 93 -1.93 8.00 -19.06
CA PHE A 93 -0.85 7.91 -20.04
C PHE A 93 0.36 7.12 -19.51
N LEU A 94 0.54 7.02 -18.18
CA LEU A 94 1.62 6.26 -17.56
C LEU A 94 1.39 4.74 -17.58
N ARG A 95 0.15 4.29 -17.84
CA ARG A 95 -0.24 2.87 -17.90
C ARG A 95 0.19 2.05 -16.66
N LEU A 96 0.21 2.69 -15.48
CA LEU A 96 0.64 2.06 -14.23
C LEU A 96 -0.43 1.15 -13.63
N LEU A 97 -1.70 1.32 -14.00
CA LEU A 97 -2.79 0.51 -13.50
C LEU A 97 -2.50 -0.98 -13.79
N TYR A 98 -2.61 -1.83 -12.77
CA TYR A 98 -2.25 -3.26 -12.76
C TYR A 98 -0.74 -3.58 -12.71
N THR A 99 0.10 -2.61 -12.37
CA THR A 99 1.54 -2.85 -12.11
C THR A 99 1.87 -2.78 -10.62
N PRO A 100 2.95 -3.44 -10.16
CA PRO A 100 3.44 -3.30 -8.78
C PRO A 100 3.71 -1.85 -8.38
N ILE A 101 4.10 -1.00 -9.34
CA ILE A 101 4.37 0.43 -9.09
C ILE A 101 3.12 1.15 -8.59
N ALA A 102 1.96 0.90 -9.21
CA ALA A 102 0.70 1.50 -8.76
C ALA A 102 0.29 1.02 -7.36
N VAL A 103 0.58 -0.24 -7.03
CA VAL A 103 0.32 -0.79 -5.69
C VAL A 103 1.23 -0.13 -4.65
N ILE A 104 2.53 -0.02 -4.94
CA ILE A 104 3.51 0.66 -4.07
C ILE A 104 3.08 2.11 -3.79
N ILE A 105 2.63 2.86 -4.81
CA ILE A 105 2.15 4.24 -4.64
C ILE A 105 0.89 4.31 -3.77
N GLY A 106 0.00 3.33 -3.86
CA GLY A 106 -1.21 3.29 -3.04
C GLY A 106 -0.95 2.88 -1.59
N GLU A 107 0.14 2.16 -1.33
CA GLU A 107 0.50 1.65 -0.01
C GLU A 107 1.48 2.55 0.76
N ALA A 108 2.29 3.35 0.07
CA ALA A 108 3.27 4.28 0.64
C ALA A 108 2.63 5.58 1.15
#